data_AF-A0A815V905-F1
#
_entry.id   AF-A0A815V905-F1
#
_cell.length_a   1.000
_cell.length_b   1.000
_cell.length_c   1.000
_cell.angle_alpha   90.00
_cell.angle_beta   90.00
_cell.angle_gamma   90.00
#
_symmetry.space_group_name_H-M   'P 1'
#
loop_
_entity.id
_entity.type
_entity.pdbx_description
1 polymer ?
#
loop_
_entity_poly.entity_id
_entity_poly.type
_entity_poly.pdbx_seq_one_letter_code
_entity_poly.pdbx_strand_id
1 'polypeptide(L)'
;MIPSVAQVKNLFVSFTNNDDDDNNRNQLQNILSQITCLSIFYVREHPSRVFNILSFDNKDLSAFFLDLISTDFVYNNDQCVKLSQLSFVTNCKALAIVVENRTCVTNLINALNNLQALTVVCQDDTWSEESMSDDDDDELLQWFQQQLPSIYIILRRNDRPRIIAFWIH
;
A
#
# COMPACT_ATOMS: atom_id res chain seq x y z
N MET A 1 -9.52 -3.18 31.91
CA MET A 1 -8.13 -2.70 31.82
C MET A 1 -7.89 -2.35 30.36
N ILE A 2 -7.69 -1.09 30.01
CA ILE A 2 -7.46 -0.66 28.61
C ILE A 2 -6.00 -0.98 28.28
N PRO A 3 -5.69 -1.68 27.17
CA PRO A 3 -4.31 -1.94 26.76
C PRO A 3 -3.54 -0.62 26.66
N SER A 4 -2.28 -0.62 27.10
CA SER A 4 -1.39 0.51 26.84
C SER A 4 -1.31 0.72 25.32
N VAL A 5 -1.33 1.98 24.87
CA VAL A 5 -1.21 2.34 23.44
C VAL A 5 0.05 1.73 22.82
N ALA A 6 1.11 1.54 23.60
CA ALA A 6 2.35 0.86 23.19
C ALA A 6 2.16 -0.61 22.78
N GLN A 7 1.03 -1.24 23.10
CA GLN A 7 0.70 -2.63 22.73
C GLN A 7 -0.11 -2.73 21.44
N VAL A 8 -0.52 -1.62 20.84
CA VAL A 8 -1.27 -1.63 19.58
C VAL A 8 -0.38 -2.20 18.48
N LYS A 9 -0.82 -3.32 17.91
CA LYS A 9 -0.14 -3.98 16.77
C LYS A 9 -0.82 -3.68 15.44
N ASN A 10 -2.13 -3.49 15.46
CA ASN A 10 -2.91 -3.26 14.26
C ASN A 10 -3.68 -1.97 14.44
N LEU A 11 -3.59 -1.08 13.45
CA LEU A 11 -4.30 0.19 13.46
C LEU A 11 -5.10 0.32 12.17
N PHE A 12 -6.36 0.73 12.30
CA PHE A 12 -7.24 1.02 11.19
C PHE A 12 -7.68 2.48 11.28
N VAL A 13 -7.45 3.24 10.21
CA VAL A 13 -7.80 4.65 10.12
C VAL A 13 -8.73 4.87 8.94
N SER A 14 -9.86 5.49 9.27
CA SER A 14 -10.81 6.08 8.34
C SER A 14 -11.48 7.26 9.03
N PHE A 15 -11.61 8.35 8.30
CA PHE A 15 -12.25 9.59 8.69
C PHE A 15 -13.54 9.75 7.89
N THR A 16 -14.63 10.08 8.57
CA THR A 16 -15.85 10.54 7.92
C THR A 16 -15.67 11.98 7.43
N ASN A 17 -16.32 12.38 6.34
CA ASN A 17 -16.22 13.70 5.68
C ASN A 17 -16.66 14.94 6.50
N ASN A 18 -16.71 14.87 7.83
CA ASN A 18 -17.16 15.97 8.69
C ASN A 18 -16.00 16.86 9.14
N ASP A 19 -16.33 18.10 9.52
CA ASP A 19 -15.44 19.22 9.88
C ASP A 19 -14.49 18.97 11.08
N ASP A 20 -14.52 17.79 11.72
CA ASP A 20 -13.65 17.39 12.86
C ASP A 20 -12.33 16.72 12.43
N ASP A 21 -11.96 16.82 11.15
CA ASP A 21 -10.74 16.22 10.57
C ASP A 21 -9.48 16.57 11.38
N ASP A 22 -9.34 17.80 11.86
CA ASP A 22 -8.14 18.25 12.58
C ASP A 22 -8.00 17.63 13.97
N ASN A 23 -9.11 17.51 14.72
CA ASN A 23 -9.07 16.89 16.04
C ASN A 23 -8.77 15.39 15.93
N ASN A 24 -9.42 14.71 14.98
CA ASN A 24 -9.19 13.30 14.71
C ASN A 24 -7.75 13.03 14.25
N ARG A 25 -7.18 13.92 13.42
CA ARG A 25 -5.78 13.86 13.03
C ARG A 25 -4.86 14.04 14.22
N ASN A 26 -5.06 15.05 15.05
CA ASN A 26 -4.26 15.29 16.26
C ASN A 26 -4.26 14.07 17.19
N GLN A 27 -5.41 13.44 17.38
CA GLN A 27 -5.52 12.20 18.16
C GLN A 27 -4.73 11.06 17.51
N LEU A 28 -4.84 10.88 16.20
CA LEU A 28 -4.07 9.87 15.48
C LEU A 28 -2.56 10.12 15.60
N GLN A 29 -2.10 11.37 15.49
CA GLN A 29 -0.69 11.71 15.66
C GLN A 29 -0.21 11.36 17.08
N ASN A 30 -1.02 11.67 18.09
CA ASN A 30 -0.71 11.36 19.49
C ASN A 30 -0.66 9.85 19.76
N ILE A 31 -1.46 9.04 19.06
CA ILE A 31 -1.40 7.58 19.14
C ILE A 31 -0.12 7.07 18.48
N LEU A 32 0.17 7.55 17.26
CA LEU A 32 1.30 7.11 16.47
C LEU A 32 2.66 7.58 17.02
N SER A 33 2.70 8.65 17.82
CA SER A 33 3.91 9.08 18.53
C SER A 33 4.28 8.16 19.70
N GLN A 34 3.33 7.34 20.18
CA GLN A 34 3.53 6.39 21.29
C GLN A 34 3.81 4.96 20.81
N ILE A 35 3.74 4.72 19.50
CA ILE A 35 3.93 3.40 18.89
C ILE A 35 5.21 3.44 18.07
N THR A 36 6.07 2.44 18.26
CA THR A 36 7.30 2.29 17.46
C THR A 36 7.14 1.25 16.34
N CYS A 37 6.23 0.28 16.52
CA CYS A 37 6.07 -0.80 15.55
C CYS A 37 4.62 -1.28 15.46
N LEU A 38 4.04 -1.14 14.27
CA LEU A 38 2.79 -1.75 13.87
C LEU A 38 3.08 -3.04 13.08
N SER A 39 2.31 -4.08 13.35
CA SER A 39 2.21 -5.24 12.46
C SER A 39 1.43 -4.87 11.21
N ILE A 40 0.29 -4.18 11.37
CA ILE A 40 -0.54 -3.78 10.25
C ILE A 40 -1.07 -2.36 10.43
N PHE A 41 -0.96 -1.55 9.39
CA PHE A 41 -1.59 -0.24 9.32
C PHE A 41 -2.50 -0.14 8.10
N TYR A 42 -3.80 -0.03 8.35
CA TYR A 42 -4.81 0.16 7.32
C TYR A 42 -5.19 1.64 7.26
N VAL A 43 -5.11 2.24 6.07
CA VAL A 43 -5.54 3.62 5.84
C VAL A 43 -6.44 3.68 4.62
N ARG A 44 -7.74 3.87 4.85
CA ARG A 44 -8.75 3.97 3.79
C ARG A 44 -9.21 5.40 3.60
N GLU A 45 -8.32 6.22 3.06
CA GLU A 45 -8.53 7.66 2.87
C GLU A 45 -8.12 8.09 1.47
N HIS A 46 -8.61 9.27 1.06
CA HIS A 46 -8.16 9.91 -0.17
C HIS A 46 -6.62 10.13 -0.13
N PRO A 47 -5.87 9.96 -1.24
CA PRO A 47 -4.41 10.01 -1.22
C PRO A 47 -3.84 11.27 -0.56
N SER A 48 -4.46 12.44 -0.79
CA SER A 48 -4.06 13.70 -0.13
C SER A 48 -4.09 13.63 1.41
N ARG A 49 -5.08 12.95 2.00
CA ARG A 49 -5.18 12.72 3.43
C ARG A 49 -4.19 11.64 3.89
N VAL A 50 -3.99 10.60 3.09
CA VAL A 50 -2.97 9.57 3.37
C VAL A 50 -1.59 10.20 3.49
N PHE A 51 -1.23 11.13 2.61
CA PHE A 51 0.05 11.85 2.75
C PHE A 51 0.13 12.63 4.06
N ASN A 52 -0.94 13.33 4.45
CA ASN A 52 -0.95 14.06 5.73
C ASN A 52 -0.85 13.14 6.95
N ILE A 53 -1.45 11.96 6.87
CA ILE A 53 -1.29 10.92 7.88
C ILE A 53 0.17 10.48 7.85
N LEU A 54 0.64 9.84 6.78
CA LEU A 54 1.94 9.19 6.73
C LEU A 54 3.18 10.11 6.81
N SER A 55 3.02 11.45 6.75
CA SER A 55 4.11 12.43 6.87
C SER A 55 4.52 12.73 8.32
N PHE A 56 4.36 11.79 9.26
CA PHE A 56 4.72 12.02 10.66
C PHE A 56 6.23 12.17 10.86
N ASP A 57 6.62 13.08 11.76
CA ASP A 57 8.01 13.29 12.18
C ASP A 57 8.58 12.14 13.04
N ASN A 58 7.76 11.15 13.40
CA ASN A 58 8.22 9.99 14.16
C ASN A 58 8.98 9.01 13.26
N LYS A 59 10.28 9.25 13.10
CA LYS A 59 11.19 8.42 12.30
C LYS A 59 11.29 6.97 12.78
N ASP A 60 10.92 6.70 14.03
CA ASP A 60 11.03 5.38 14.64
C ASP A 60 9.78 4.53 14.42
N LEU A 61 8.68 5.12 13.94
CA LEU A 61 7.47 4.37 13.61
C LEU A 61 7.71 3.54 12.34
N SER A 62 7.54 2.23 12.48
CA SER A 62 7.56 1.27 11.38
C SER A 62 6.25 0.49 11.32
N ALA A 63 5.85 0.07 10.12
CA ALA A 63 4.82 -0.95 9.95
C ALA A 63 5.36 -2.11 9.12
N PHE A 64 5.05 -3.34 9.54
CA PHE A 64 5.35 -4.49 8.70
C PHE A 64 4.50 -4.45 7.42
N PHE A 65 3.18 -4.29 7.55
CA PHE A 65 2.25 -4.20 6.42
C PHE A 65 1.47 -2.88 6.42
N LEU A 66 1.50 -2.17 5.29
CA LEU A 66 0.68 -0.99 5.02
C LEU A 66 -0.37 -1.34 3.96
N ASP A 67 -1.64 -1.18 4.30
CA ASP A 67 -2.76 -1.42 3.39
C ASP A 67 -3.47 -0.10 3.05
N LEU A 68 -3.31 0.29 1.79
CA LEU A 68 -3.91 1.47 1.15
C LEU A 68 -4.96 1.08 0.11
N ILE A 69 -5.39 -0.19 0.05
CA ILE A 69 -6.43 -0.60 -0.90
C ILE A 69 -7.76 0.04 -0.50
N SER A 70 -8.25 0.91 -1.38
CA SER A 70 -9.59 1.49 -1.34
C SER A 70 -10.21 1.35 -2.72
N THR A 71 -11.51 1.03 -2.78
CA THR A 71 -12.26 0.99 -4.05
C THR A 71 -12.44 2.36 -4.67
N ASP A 72 -12.31 3.40 -3.87
CA ASP A 72 -12.70 4.76 -4.25
C ASP A 72 -11.50 5.62 -4.67
N PHE A 73 -10.27 5.12 -4.44
CA PHE A 73 -9.05 5.90 -4.59
C PHE A 73 -7.97 5.15 -5.34
N VAL A 74 -7.28 5.88 -6.22
CA VAL A 74 -6.26 5.35 -7.13
C VAL A 74 -5.05 6.25 -7.03
N TYR A 75 -3.88 5.65 -6.87
CA TYR A 75 -2.61 6.38 -6.81
C TYR A 75 -2.02 6.51 -8.22
N ASN A 76 -1.88 7.75 -8.69
CA ASN A 76 -1.17 8.04 -9.94
C ASN A 76 0.35 8.05 -9.73
N ASN A 77 1.10 8.27 -10.82
CA ASN A 77 2.57 8.27 -10.78
C ASN A 77 3.15 9.29 -9.76
N ASP A 78 2.69 10.54 -9.78
CA ASP A 78 3.18 11.58 -8.87
C ASP A 78 2.92 11.22 -7.41
N GLN A 79 1.76 10.63 -7.14
CA GLN A 79 1.36 10.17 -5.82
C GLN A 79 2.20 8.97 -5.37
N CYS A 80 2.49 8.03 -6.25
CA CYS A 80 3.38 6.90 -5.95
C CYS A 80 4.81 7.37 -5.64
N VAL A 81 5.33 8.35 -6.38
CA VAL A 81 6.65 8.97 -6.13
C VAL A 81 6.66 9.68 -4.77
N LYS A 82 5.62 10.46 -4.45
CA LYS A 82 5.50 11.10 -3.14
C LYS A 82 5.41 10.06 -2.02
N LEU A 83 4.63 9.01 -2.22
CA LEU A 83 4.47 7.93 -1.25
C LEU A 83 5.81 7.25 -0.95
N SER A 84 6.63 6.99 -1.99
CA SER A 84 7.94 6.35 -1.83
C SER A 84 8.99 7.24 -1.18
N GLN A 85 8.72 8.52 -0.96
CA GLN A 85 9.60 9.45 -0.23
C GLN A 85 9.27 9.52 1.26
N LEU A 86 8.12 8.99 1.69
CA LEU A 86 7.72 9.01 3.10
C LEU A 86 8.54 7.99 3.89
N SER A 87 9.19 8.44 4.97
CA SER A 87 10.00 7.62 5.88
C SER A 87 9.26 6.39 6.38
N PHE A 88 7.98 6.56 6.72
CA PHE A 88 7.13 5.47 7.17
C PHE A 88 6.97 4.37 6.10
N VAL A 89 6.77 4.77 4.85
CA VAL A 89 6.54 3.83 3.74
C VAL A 89 7.86 3.18 3.31
N THR A 90 8.97 3.91 3.29
CA THR A 90 10.28 3.33 2.93
C THR A 90 10.75 2.28 3.94
N ASN A 91 10.20 2.27 5.15
CA ASN A 91 10.48 1.26 6.17
C ASN A 91 9.50 0.07 6.15
N CYS A 92 8.43 0.11 5.35
CA CYS A 92 7.47 -0.99 5.31
C CYS A 92 8.04 -2.23 4.59
N LYS A 93 7.60 -3.42 5.04
CA LYS A 93 8.00 -4.69 4.43
C LYS A 93 6.95 -5.20 3.45
N ALA A 94 5.70 -4.81 3.62
CA ALA A 94 4.63 -5.15 2.70
C ALA A 94 3.75 -3.94 2.44
N LEU A 95 3.32 -3.77 1.19
CA LEU A 95 2.41 -2.71 0.76
C LEU A 95 1.25 -3.32 -0.02
N ALA A 96 0.03 -2.88 0.26
CA ALA A 96 -1.13 -3.12 -0.58
C ALA A 96 -1.68 -1.78 -1.09
N ILE A 97 -1.91 -1.64 -2.39
CA ILE A 97 -2.23 -0.35 -3.02
C ILE A 97 -3.03 -0.51 -4.31
N VAL A 98 -3.88 0.48 -4.64
CA VAL A 98 -4.51 0.61 -5.96
C VAL A 98 -3.79 1.69 -6.75
N VAL A 99 -3.32 1.39 -7.95
CA VAL A 99 -2.55 2.33 -8.78
C VAL A 99 -3.18 2.52 -10.16
N GLU A 100 -2.87 3.66 -10.77
CA GLU A 100 -3.41 4.05 -12.07
C GLU A 100 -2.89 3.16 -13.21
N ASN A 101 -1.61 2.80 -13.19
CA ASN A 101 -0.98 2.04 -14.27
C ASN A 101 0.22 1.21 -13.81
N ARG A 102 0.64 0.28 -14.66
CA ARG A 102 1.75 -0.65 -14.39
C ARG A 102 3.10 0.03 -14.10
N THR A 103 3.33 1.22 -14.64
CA THR A 103 4.54 2.01 -14.37
C THR A 103 4.62 2.47 -12.92
N CYS A 104 3.47 2.73 -12.28
CA CYS A 104 3.42 3.06 -10.86
C CYS A 104 3.99 1.90 -10.01
N VAL A 105 3.68 0.66 -10.38
CA VAL A 105 4.14 -0.55 -9.70
C VAL A 105 5.65 -0.67 -9.79
N THR A 106 6.22 -0.55 -10.99
CA THR A 106 7.67 -0.62 -11.17
C THR A 106 8.40 0.50 -10.43
N ASN A 107 7.82 1.71 -10.40
CA ASN A 107 8.38 2.83 -9.66
C ASN A 107 8.41 2.56 -8.15
N LEU A 108 7.34 2.00 -7.60
CA LEU A 108 7.28 1.63 -6.18
C LEU A 108 8.29 0.53 -5.83
N ILE A 109 8.39 -0.54 -6.64
CA ILE A 109 9.35 -1.63 -6.42
C ILE A 109 10.78 -1.09 -6.40
N ASN A 110 11.12 -0.21 -7.35
CA ASN A 110 12.47 0.35 -7.46
C ASN A 110 12.79 1.36 -6.35
N ALA A 111 11.79 2.07 -5.81
CA ALA A 111 12.00 3.09 -4.79
C ALA A 111 11.98 2.53 -3.36
N LEU A 112 11.24 1.45 -3.11
CA LEU A 112 11.02 0.88 -1.78
C LEU A 112 11.97 -0.31 -1.52
N ASN A 113 13.25 -0.02 -1.27
CA ASN A 113 14.30 -1.04 -1.09
C ASN A 113 14.06 -2.05 0.05
N ASN A 114 13.18 -1.74 1.00
CA ASN A 114 12.85 -2.62 2.12
C ASN A 114 11.63 -3.52 1.84
N LEU A 115 10.94 -3.30 0.73
CA LEU A 115 9.71 -3.99 0.38
C LEU A 115 10.01 -5.46 0.06
N GLN A 116 9.29 -6.36 0.71
CA GLN A 116 9.35 -7.82 0.54
C GLN A 116 8.07 -8.37 -0.11
N ALA A 117 6.96 -7.64 -0.02
CA ALA A 117 5.73 -8.00 -0.69
C ALA A 117 4.98 -6.77 -1.19
N LEU A 118 4.44 -6.86 -2.41
CA LEU A 118 3.55 -5.85 -2.98
C LEU A 118 2.26 -6.53 -3.44
N THR A 119 1.12 -6.05 -2.96
CA THR A 119 -0.19 -6.45 -3.45
C THR A 119 -0.79 -5.26 -4.18
N VAL A 120 -1.07 -5.39 -5.47
CA VAL A 120 -1.52 -4.26 -6.28
C VAL A 120 -2.79 -4.57 -7.05
N VAL A 121 -3.67 -3.58 -7.11
CA VAL A 121 -4.71 -3.49 -8.13
C VAL A 121 -4.28 -2.42 -9.11
N CYS A 122 -4.16 -2.80 -10.38
CA CYS A 122 -3.75 -1.88 -11.44
C CYS A 122 -4.98 -1.48 -12.26
N GLN A 123 -5.25 -0.20 -12.45
CA GLN A 123 -6.45 0.22 -13.20
C GLN A 123 -6.35 -0.01 -14.71
N ASP A 124 -5.15 0.00 -15.28
CA ASP A 124 -4.90 -0.33 -16.69
C ASP A 124 -4.88 -1.85 -16.95
N ASP A 125 -5.18 -2.66 -15.93
CA ASP A 125 -5.35 -4.11 -16.06
C ASP A 125 -6.70 -4.43 -16.71
N THR A 126 -6.65 -4.92 -17.93
CA THR A 126 -7.85 -5.32 -18.68
C THR A 126 -8.31 -6.74 -18.36
N TRP A 127 -7.59 -7.46 -17.49
CA TRP A 127 -7.92 -8.83 -17.11
C TRP A 127 -9.28 -8.90 -16.41
N SER A 128 -10.16 -9.74 -16.93
CA SER A 128 -11.53 -9.90 -16.41
C SER A 128 -11.71 -11.26 -15.75
N GLU A 129 -12.77 -11.40 -14.93
CA GLU A 129 -13.16 -12.71 -14.36
C GLU A 129 -13.49 -13.74 -15.45
N GLU A 130 -13.96 -13.29 -16.61
CA GLU A 130 -14.26 -14.13 -17.77
C GLU A 130 -13.00 -14.62 -18.50
N SER A 131 -11.85 -13.98 -18.24
CA SER A 131 -10.55 -14.28 -18.87
C SER A 131 -9.77 -15.40 -18.15
N MET A 132 -10.30 -16.00 -17.09
CA MET A 132 -9.60 -17.01 -16.27
C MET A 132 -9.34 -18.36 -16.95
N SER A 133 -9.72 -18.56 -18.22
CA SER A 133 -9.55 -19.85 -18.89
C SER A 133 -8.13 -20.12 -19.38
N ASP A 134 -7.31 -19.08 -19.61
CA ASP A 134 -6.00 -19.21 -20.24
C ASP A 134 -4.97 -18.26 -19.61
N ASP A 135 -4.20 -18.74 -18.63
CA ASP A 135 -3.10 -17.98 -17.98
C ASP A 135 -2.04 -17.47 -18.98
N ASP A 136 -1.95 -18.08 -20.16
CA ASP A 136 -1.02 -17.72 -21.23
C ASP A 136 -1.33 -16.37 -21.91
N ASP A 137 -2.48 -15.75 -21.61
CA ASP A 137 -2.89 -14.46 -22.19
C ASP A 137 -2.79 -13.27 -21.21
N ASP A 138 -2.22 -13.47 -20.00
CA ASP A 138 -2.11 -12.40 -18.99
C ASP A 138 -1.04 -11.36 -19.35
N GLU A 139 -1.42 -10.42 -20.21
CA GLU A 139 -0.56 -9.35 -20.73
C GLU A 139 0.14 -8.56 -19.64
N LEU A 140 -0.55 -8.25 -18.54
CA LEU A 140 0.01 -7.46 -17.46
C LEU A 140 1.05 -8.27 -16.66
N LEU A 141 0.74 -9.53 -16.34
CA LEU A 141 1.69 -10.41 -15.66
C LEU A 141 2.93 -10.67 -16.52
N GLN A 142 2.75 -10.95 -17.81
CA GLN A 142 3.85 -11.13 -18.75
C GLN A 142 4.70 -9.87 -18.86
N TRP A 143 4.07 -8.70 -18.95
CA TRP A 143 4.79 -7.44 -18.96
C TRP A 143 5.66 -7.28 -17.71
N PHE A 144 5.14 -7.58 -16.52
CA PHE A 144 5.94 -7.53 -15.29
C PHE A 144 7.09 -8.53 -15.29
N GLN A 145 6.86 -9.76 -15.75
CA GLN A 145 7.91 -10.79 -15.85
C GLN A 145 9.02 -10.40 -16.84
N GLN A 146 8.72 -9.59 -17.86
CA GLN A 146 9.70 -9.06 -18.80
C GLN A 146 10.46 -7.85 -18.26
N GLN A 147 9.81 -6.99 -17.48
CA GLN A 147 10.40 -5.75 -16.97
C GLN A 147 11.18 -5.93 -15.65
N LEU A 148 10.83 -6.93 -14.86
CA LEU A 148 11.38 -7.14 -13.53
C LEU A 148 12.32 -8.37 -13.53
N PRO A 149 13.44 -8.34 -12.79
CA PRO A 149 14.32 -9.49 -12.69
C PRO A 149 13.61 -10.73 -12.15
N SER A 150 14.02 -11.90 -12.64
CA SER A 150 13.40 -13.20 -12.34
C SER A 150 13.49 -13.65 -10.87
N ILE A 151 14.11 -12.84 -10.01
CA ILE A 151 14.13 -13.05 -8.55
C ILE A 151 12.76 -12.76 -7.91
N TYR A 152 11.93 -11.96 -8.59
CA TYR A 152 10.58 -11.65 -8.12
C TYR A 152 9.63 -12.79 -8.46
N ILE A 153 8.87 -13.24 -7.46
CA ILE A 153 7.76 -14.15 -7.69
C ILE A 153 6.52 -13.29 -7.91
N ILE A 154 5.95 -13.34 -9.10
CA ILE A 154 4.82 -12.50 -9.51
C ILE A 154 3.66 -13.44 -9.85
N LEU A 155 2.53 -13.24 -9.18
CA LEU A 155 1.37 -14.12 -9.28
C LEU A 155 0.10 -13.29 -9.33
N ARG A 156 -0.83 -13.66 -10.22
CA ARG A 156 -2.20 -13.20 -10.14
C ARG A 156 -2.96 -14.00 -9.09
N ARG A 157 -3.82 -13.35 -8.32
CA ARG A 157 -4.62 -14.02 -7.29
C ARG A 157 -5.88 -14.64 -7.90
N ASN A 158 -5.98 -15.97 -7.86
CA ASN A 158 -7.16 -16.69 -8.37
C ASN A 158 -8.45 -16.29 -7.66
N ASP A 159 -8.40 -15.91 -6.38
CA ASP A 159 -9.58 -15.51 -5.61
C ASP A 159 -10.01 -14.06 -5.88
N ARG A 160 -9.13 -13.25 -6.50
CA ARG A 160 -9.34 -11.84 -6.81
C ARG A 160 -8.55 -11.49 -8.06
N PRO A 161 -9.09 -11.75 -9.26
CA PRO A 161 -8.32 -11.69 -10.51
C PRO A 161 -7.64 -10.34 -10.71
N ARG A 162 -8.27 -9.23 -10.35
CA ARG A 162 -7.68 -7.88 -10.48
C ARG A 162 -6.51 -7.58 -9.54
N ILE A 163 -6.08 -8.54 -8.72
CA ILE A 163 -4.97 -8.39 -7.78
C ILE A 163 -3.76 -9.18 -8.28
N ILE A 164 -2.64 -8.48 -8.38
CA ILE A 164 -1.32 -9.06 -8.61
C ILE A 164 -0.52 -8.97 -7.30
N ALA A 165 0.10 -10.09 -6.93
CA ALA A 165 0.98 -10.19 -5.79
C ALA A 165 2.42 -10.39 -6.26
N PHE A 166 3.33 -9.62 -5.67
CA PHE A 166 4.76 -9.71 -5.87
C PHE A 166 5.41 -10.13 -4.55
N TRP A 167 6.33 -11.09 -4.62
CA TRP A 167 7.27 -11.42 -3.55
C TRP A 167 8.66 -10.98 -3.97
N ILE A 168 9.29 -10.19 -3.11
CA ILE A 168 10.57 -9.51 -3.32
C ILE A 168 11.57 -10.10 -2.32
N HIS A 169 12.63 -10.71 -2.85
CA HIS A 169 13.68 -11.37 -2.08
C HIS A 169 14.93 -10.50 -1.91
#